data_AF-A0A9D9DY26-F1
#
_entry.id   AF-A0A9D9DY26-F1
#
_cell.length_a   1.000
_cell.length_b   1.000
_cell.length_c   1.000
_cell.angle_alpha   90.00
_cell.angle_beta   90.00
_cell.angle_gamma   90.00
#
_symmetry.space_group_name_H-M   'P 1'
#
loop_
_entity.id
_entity.type
_entity.pdbx_description
1 polymer ?
#
loop_
_entity_poly.entity_id
_entity_poly.type
_entity_poly.pdbx_seq_one_letter_code
_entity_poly.pdbx_strand_id
1 'polypeptide(L)'
;MLNSSDFVKIIKKSAIEAVKNSKPTDIFYGTVQCISPLTIFIDQKLILSEKFLIIPESLTDYETEISFDDPSVKQVFTTWDMGETSESTPSKISFKEKIKHKITVYNSLKEGEKVILLRQQGGQKYMVLDRAVTL
;
A
#
# COMPACT_ATOMS: atom_id res chain seq x y z
N MET A 1 24.20 -4.24 48.83
CA MET A 1 24.56 -2.89 48.38
C MET A 1 24.58 -2.91 46.86
N LEU A 2 23.95 -1.94 46.19
CA LEU A 2 24.07 -1.79 44.74
C LEU A 2 25.53 -1.46 44.42
N ASN A 3 26.18 -2.30 43.63
CA ASN A 3 27.57 -2.06 43.23
C ASN A 3 27.61 -1.06 42.07
N SER A 4 28.79 -0.45 41.83
CA SER A 4 28.97 0.54 40.75
C SER A 4 28.48 0.04 39.38
N SER A 5 28.63 -1.27 39.10
CA SER A 5 28.11 -1.94 37.90
C SER A 5 26.59 -1.91 37.78
N ASP A 6 25.87 -2.01 38.89
CA ASP A 6 24.41 -2.01 38.90
C ASP A 6 23.86 -0.60 38.69
N PHE A 7 24.55 0.42 39.22
CA PHE A 7 24.24 1.82 38.92
C PHE A 7 24.38 2.13 37.42
N VAL A 8 25.45 1.67 36.78
CA VAL A 8 25.64 1.82 35.34
C VAL A 8 24.53 1.10 34.54
N LYS A 9 24.10 -0.09 34.97
CA LYS A 9 22.98 -0.81 34.35
C LYS A 9 21.67 -0.04 34.47
N ILE A 10 21.38 0.53 35.65
CA ILE A 10 20.19 1.34 35.88
C ILE A 10 20.19 2.56 34.97
N ILE A 11 21.31 3.30 34.89
CA ILE A 11 21.43 4.48 34.01
C ILE A 11 21.20 4.09 32.54
N LYS A 12 21.81 3.00 32.07
CA LYS A 12 21.58 2.48 30.71
C LYS A 12 20.11 2.11 30.48
N LYS A 13 19.48 1.47 31.45
CA LYS A 13 18.07 1.08 31.38
C LYS A 13 17.15 2.31 31.33
N SER A 14 17.38 3.29 32.21
CA SER A 14 16.62 4.55 32.22
C SER A 14 16.78 5.35 30.94
N ALA A 15 17.98 5.37 30.35
CA ALA A 15 18.22 5.99 29.05
C ALA A 15 17.41 5.31 27.93
N ILE A 16 17.39 3.96 27.90
CA ILE A 16 16.60 3.18 26.93
C ILE A 16 15.10 3.39 27.15
N GLU A 17 14.64 3.42 28.40
CA GLU A 17 13.24 3.65 28.74
C GLU A 17 12.78 5.06 28.36
N ALA A 18 13.62 6.08 28.57
CA ALA A 18 13.34 7.44 28.13
C ALA A 18 13.12 7.50 26.60
N VAL A 19 13.96 6.80 25.83
CA VAL A 19 13.79 6.69 24.36
C VAL A 19 12.52 5.94 24.00
N LYS A 20 12.22 4.82 24.66
CA LYS A 20 10.97 4.07 24.41
C LYS A 20 9.72 4.90 24.72
N ASN A 21 9.76 5.69 25.80
CA ASN A 21 8.68 6.60 26.19
C ASN A 21 8.48 7.77 25.21
N SER A 22 9.53 8.15 24.48
CA SER A 22 9.42 9.10 23.36
C SER A 22 8.59 8.55 22.19
N LYS A 23 8.26 7.24 22.18
CA LYS A 23 7.50 6.54 21.13
C LYS A 23 8.03 6.88 19.74
N PRO A 24 9.29 6.52 19.43
CA PRO A 24 9.87 6.75 18.11
C PRO A 24 9.09 5.99 17.04
N THR A 25 9.26 6.38 15.77
CA THR A 25 8.76 5.57 14.66
C THR A 25 9.45 4.22 14.66
N ASP A 26 8.66 3.16 14.50
CA ASP A 26 9.10 1.77 14.57
C ASP A 26 8.26 0.92 13.62
N ILE A 27 8.83 -0.19 13.16
CA ILE A 27 8.19 -1.11 12.20
C ILE A 27 7.60 -2.29 12.97
N PHE A 28 6.35 -2.60 12.67
CA PHE A 28 5.62 -3.72 13.25
C PHE A 28 5.10 -4.64 12.14
N TYR A 29 4.99 -5.91 12.46
CA TYR A 29 4.29 -6.88 11.62
C TYR A 29 2.99 -7.26 12.31
N GLY A 30 1.90 -7.25 11.54
CA GLY A 30 0.58 -7.58 12.03
C GLY A 30 -0.14 -8.55 11.10
N THR A 31 -1.19 -9.17 11.63
CA THR A 31 -2.11 -10.04 10.88
C THR A 31 -3.50 -9.43 10.93
N VAL A 32 -4.17 -9.33 9.78
CA VAL A 32 -5.56 -8.86 9.68
C VAL A 32 -6.47 -9.91 10.32
N GLN A 33 -7.24 -9.55 11.34
CA GLN A 33 -8.21 -10.45 11.98
C GLN A 33 -9.60 -10.31 11.37
N CYS A 34 -10.12 -9.09 11.30
CA CYS A 34 -11.43 -8.79 10.73
C CYS A 34 -11.33 -7.63 9.75
N ILE A 35 -12.21 -7.61 8.75
CA ILE A 35 -12.31 -6.53 7.72
C ILE A 35 -13.46 -5.54 7.95
N SER A 36 -14.46 -5.88 8.78
CA SER A 36 -15.62 -5.01 9.05
C SER A 36 -16.14 -5.21 10.46
N PRO A 37 -15.67 -4.41 11.44
CA PRO A 37 -14.66 -3.33 11.34
C PRO A 37 -13.23 -3.87 11.18
N LEU A 38 -12.34 -3.11 10.51
CA LEU A 38 -10.96 -3.55 10.28
C LEU A 38 -10.20 -3.64 11.61
N THR A 39 -9.64 -4.82 11.89
CA THR A 39 -8.79 -5.08 13.06
C THR A 39 -7.50 -5.76 12.65
N ILE A 40 -6.37 -5.24 13.16
CA ILE A 40 -5.04 -5.79 12.91
C ILE A 40 -4.42 -6.17 14.23
N PHE A 41 -4.02 -7.44 14.35
CA PHE A 41 -3.31 -7.97 15.49
C PHE A 41 -1.82 -7.79 15.28
N ILE A 42 -1.15 -7.09 16.20
CA ILE A 42 0.30 -6.93 16.23
C ILE A 42 0.86 -7.79 17.37
N ASP A 43 1.98 -8.47 17.10
CA ASP A 43 2.69 -9.27 18.11
C ASP A 43 2.96 -8.42 19.37
N GLN A 44 2.71 -9.04 20.54
CA GLN A 44 2.53 -8.41 21.88
C GLN A 44 1.07 -8.11 22.30
N LYS A 45 0.09 -8.87 21.79
CA LYS A 45 -1.35 -8.80 22.18
C LYS A 45 -2.02 -7.44 21.95
N LEU A 46 -1.46 -6.60 21.08
CA LEU A 46 -2.06 -5.33 20.73
C LEU A 46 -3.02 -5.53 19.56
N ILE A 47 -4.31 -5.27 19.77
CA ILE A 47 -5.32 -5.24 18.71
C ILE A 47 -5.54 -3.78 18.33
N LEU A 48 -5.20 -3.43 17.09
CA LEU A 48 -5.49 -2.12 16.52
C LEU A 48 -6.85 -2.16 15.84
N SER A 49 -7.75 -1.29 16.28
CA SER A 49 -8.99 -1.01 15.56
C SER A 49 -8.77 0.05 14.48
N GLU A 50 -9.66 0.07 13.50
CA GLU A 50 -9.67 0.98 12.35
C GLU A 50 -9.35 2.45 12.67
N LYS A 51 -9.81 2.97 13.83
CA LYS A 51 -9.55 4.36 14.26
C LYS A 51 -8.07 4.70 14.48
N PHE A 52 -7.26 3.69 14.78
CA PHE A 52 -5.83 3.83 15.01
C PHE A 52 -5.00 3.49 13.77
N LEU A 53 -5.64 3.08 12.69
CA LEU A 53 -4.99 2.68 11.44
C LEU A 53 -5.09 3.79 10.41
N ILE A 54 -4.00 4.00 9.67
CA ILE A 54 -3.95 4.82 8.46
C ILE A 54 -3.71 3.85 7.32
N ILE A 55 -4.72 3.66 6.47
CA ILE A 55 -4.67 2.73 5.34
C ILE A 55 -4.40 3.54 4.07
N PRO A 56 -3.36 3.21 3.29
CA PRO A 56 -3.14 3.82 2.00
C PRO A 56 -4.17 3.32 0.98
N GLU A 57 -4.48 4.18 -0.01
CA GLU A 57 -5.43 3.85 -1.09
C GLU A 57 -5.06 2.56 -1.84
N SER A 58 -3.75 2.28 -1.94
CA SER A 58 -3.25 1.06 -2.57
C SER A 58 -3.73 -0.23 -1.92
N LEU A 59 -4.12 -0.22 -0.64
CA LEU A 59 -4.63 -1.37 0.10
C LEU A 59 -6.17 -1.37 0.24
N THR A 60 -6.83 -0.57 -0.59
CA THR A 60 -8.29 -0.50 -0.71
C THR A 60 -8.71 -0.86 -2.14
N ASP A 61 -10.01 -1.04 -2.36
CA ASP A 61 -10.53 -1.14 -3.73
C ASP A 61 -10.60 0.27 -4.32
N TYR A 62 -9.80 0.53 -5.35
CA TYR A 62 -9.70 1.86 -5.96
C TYR A 62 -9.89 1.80 -7.48
N GLU A 63 -10.39 2.89 -8.05
CA GLU A 63 -10.49 3.07 -9.49
C GLU A 63 -9.24 3.79 -10.00
N THR A 64 -8.62 3.27 -11.06
CA THR A 64 -7.45 3.91 -11.68
C THR A 64 -7.56 3.89 -13.20
N GLU A 65 -6.78 4.76 -13.85
CA GLU A 65 -6.73 4.86 -15.30
C GLU A 65 -5.49 4.14 -15.81
N ILE A 66 -5.69 3.09 -16.63
CA ILE A 66 -4.61 2.41 -17.33
C ILE A 66 -4.67 2.76 -18.83
N SER A 67 -3.51 2.95 -19.43
CA SER A 67 -3.36 3.12 -20.87
C SER A 67 -2.73 1.84 -21.42
N PHE A 68 -3.43 1.21 -22.38
CA PHE A 68 -2.92 0.08 -23.15
C PHE A 68 -2.29 0.61 -24.43
N ASP A 69 -1.26 1.47 -24.31
CA ASP A 69 -0.52 1.93 -25.48
C ASP A 69 0.48 0.85 -25.89
N ASP A 70 0.09 -0.01 -26.83
CA ASP A 70 1.08 -0.70 -27.66
C ASP A 70 1.41 0.21 -28.86
N PRO A 71 2.61 0.82 -28.92
CA PRO A 71 2.99 1.67 -30.05
C PRO A 71 3.04 0.93 -31.39
N SER A 72 2.94 -0.41 -31.41
CA SER A 72 2.83 -1.22 -32.62
C SER A 72 1.39 -1.50 -33.08
N VAL A 73 0.38 -1.29 -32.22
CA VAL A 73 -1.03 -1.59 -32.56
C VAL A 73 -1.70 -0.34 -33.12
N LYS A 74 -1.75 -0.23 -34.45
CA LYS A 74 -2.66 0.70 -35.15
C LYS A 74 -4.09 0.27 -34.88
N GLN A 75 -4.80 0.92 -33.97
CA GLN A 75 -6.25 0.72 -33.83
C GLN A 75 -6.98 1.38 -35.01
N VAL A 76 -7.19 0.61 -36.08
CA VAL A 76 -8.11 0.94 -37.17
C VAL A 76 -9.52 0.63 -36.68
N PHE A 77 -10.31 1.66 -36.39
CA PHE A 77 -11.76 1.51 -36.27
C PHE A 77 -12.35 1.70 -37.66
N THR A 78 -12.56 0.63 -38.41
CA THR A 78 -13.49 0.66 -39.54
C THR A 78 -14.89 0.44 -38.98
N THR A 79 -15.66 1.51 -38.77
CA THR A 79 -17.11 1.42 -38.47
C THR A 79 -17.94 1.12 -39.73
N TRP A 80 -17.32 0.63 -40.79
CA TRP A 80 -18.00 0.29 -42.04
C TRP A 80 -17.31 -0.92 -42.69
N ASP A 81 -18.05 -2.02 -42.84
CA ASP A 81 -17.71 -3.08 -43.79
C ASP A 81 -17.80 -2.46 -45.20
N MET A 82 -16.66 -2.03 -45.72
CA MET A 82 -16.50 -1.66 -47.12
C MET A 82 -15.35 -2.47 -47.67
N GLY A 83 -15.63 -3.35 -48.64
CA GLY A 83 -14.60 -4.06 -49.37
C GLY A 83 -13.66 -3.05 -50.03
N GLU A 84 -12.36 -3.20 -49.82
CA GLU A 84 -11.33 -2.33 -50.40
C GLU A 84 -11.36 -2.44 -51.93
N THR A 85 -11.94 -1.44 -52.61
CA THR A 85 -11.95 -1.37 -54.08
C THR A 85 -11.00 -0.33 -54.69
N SER A 86 -10.19 0.38 -53.89
CA SER A 86 -9.06 1.17 -54.41
C SER A 86 -8.12 1.69 -53.32
N GLU A 87 -6.84 1.83 -53.67
CA GLU A 87 -5.76 2.34 -52.80
C GLU A 87 -6.06 3.76 -52.29
N SER A 88 -6.17 3.90 -50.98
CA SER A 88 -6.36 5.19 -50.32
C SER A 88 -5.04 5.96 -50.24
N THR A 89 -5.07 7.24 -50.57
CA THR A 89 -3.94 8.18 -50.42
C THR A 89 -3.38 8.16 -48.99
N PRO A 90 -2.06 8.44 -48.78
CA PRO A 90 -1.41 8.35 -47.49
C PRO A 90 -1.89 9.48 -46.58
N SER A 91 -3.08 9.30 -46.02
CA SER A 91 -3.63 10.15 -44.98
C SER A 91 -2.71 10.04 -43.77
N LYS A 92 -2.18 11.18 -43.36
CA LYS A 92 -1.28 11.36 -42.20
C LYS A 92 -1.85 10.60 -41.01
N ILE A 93 -1.21 9.49 -40.64
CA ILE A 93 -1.55 8.75 -39.43
C ILE A 93 -1.06 9.62 -38.26
N SER A 94 -1.95 10.39 -37.67
CA SER A 94 -1.70 11.03 -36.38
C SER A 94 -2.01 10.03 -35.28
N PHE A 95 -1.06 9.86 -34.34
CA PHE A 95 -1.27 9.06 -33.15
C PHE A 95 -2.48 9.58 -32.38
N LYS A 96 -3.50 8.72 -32.22
CA LYS A 96 -4.64 8.96 -31.34
C LYS A 96 -4.07 9.16 -29.93
N GLU A 97 -4.53 10.20 -29.24
CA GLU A 97 -4.16 10.46 -27.84
C GLU A 97 -4.24 9.17 -27.01
N LYS A 98 -3.34 9.02 -26.04
CA LYS A 98 -3.29 7.85 -25.16
C LYS A 98 -4.68 7.56 -24.61
N ILE A 99 -5.28 6.44 -25.03
CA ILE A 99 -6.63 6.09 -24.58
C ILE A 99 -6.47 5.57 -23.14
N LYS A 100 -6.98 6.35 -22.20
CA LYS A 100 -7.05 5.95 -20.79
C LYS A 100 -8.36 5.22 -20.54
N HIS A 101 -8.26 3.96 -20.12
CA HIS A 101 -9.40 3.18 -19.69
C HIS A 101 -9.47 3.19 -18.16
N LYS A 102 -10.66 3.47 -17.62
CA LYS A 102 -10.91 3.30 -16.18
C LYS A 102 -11.03 1.81 -15.86
N ILE A 103 -10.25 1.36 -14.88
CA ILE A 103 -10.30 0.01 -14.33
C ILE A 103 -10.50 0.09 -12.82
N THR A 104 -11.22 -0.88 -12.27
CA THR A 104 -11.33 -1.08 -10.82
C THR A 104 -10.31 -2.11 -10.39
N VAL A 105 -9.42 -1.73 -9.48
CA VAL A 105 -8.42 -2.62 -8.91
C VAL A 105 -8.94 -3.11 -7.55
N TYR A 106 -9.27 -4.39 -7.46
CA TYR A 106 -9.69 -5.03 -6.21
C TYR A 106 -8.46 -5.42 -5.39
N ASN A 107 -8.06 -4.55 -4.45
CA ASN A 107 -6.87 -4.76 -3.64
C ASN A 107 -7.08 -4.51 -2.14
N SER A 108 -8.33 -4.51 -1.70
CA SER A 108 -8.70 -4.49 -0.29
C SER A 108 -8.04 -5.61 0.51
N LEU A 109 -7.66 -5.28 1.76
CA LEU A 109 -7.10 -6.22 2.73
C LEU A 109 -8.08 -7.35 3.05
N LYS A 110 -7.55 -8.56 3.24
CA LYS A 110 -8.34 -9.76 3.59
C LYS A 110 -7.94 -10.32 4.95
N GLU A 111 -8.87 -11.02 5.60
CA GLU A 111 -8.61 -11.71 6.85
C GLU A 111 -7.47 -12.74 6.68
N GLY A 112 -6.55 -12.78 7.65
CA GLY A 112 -5.37 -13.64 7.64
C GLY A 112 -4.16 -13.08 6.88
N GLU A 113 -4.28 -11.94 6.18
CA GLU A 113 -3.13 -11.33 5.51
C GLU A 113 -2.14 -10.74 6.51
N LYS A 114 -0.85 -10.92 6.23
CA LYS A 114 0.23 -10.28 6.99
C LYS A 114 0.53 -8.91 6.41
N VAL A 115 0.67 -7.91 7.27
CA VAL A 115 0.90 -6.52 6.89
C VAL A 115 2.04 -5.91 7.69
N ILE A 116 2.70 -4.93 7.08
CA ILE A 116 3.78 -4.15 7.67
C ILE A 116 3.17 -2.81 8.12
N LEU A 117 3.42 -2.43 9.36
CA LEU A 117 2.91 -1.20 9.95
C LEU A 117 4.06 -0.31 10.43
N LEU A 118 3.87 1.00 10.29
CA LEU A 118 4.72 2.03 10.86
C LEU A 118 3.98 2.78 11.97
N ARG A 119 4.57 2.86 13.15
CA ARG A 119 4.04 3.73 14.22
C ARG A 119 4.38 5.19 13.95
N GLN A 120 3.37 6.07 14.02
CA GLN A 120 3.58 7.51 13.98
C GLN A 120 4.27 7.99 15.28
N GLN A 121 5.35 8.77 15.15
CA GLN A 121 6.11 9.28 16.30
C GLN A 121 5.22 10.11 17.24
N GLY A 122 5.31 9.85 18.54
CA GLY A 122 4.53 10.55 19.57
C GLY A 122 3.03 10.20 19.61
N GLY A 123 2.53 9.44 18.62
CA GLY A 123 1.13 9.05 18.50
C GLY A 123 0.85 7.60 18.89
N GLN A 124 -0.43 7.22 18.75
CA GLN A 124 -0.90 5.83 18.81
C GLN A 124 -1.42 5.34 17.45
N LYS A 125 -1.22 6.15 16.40
CA LYS A 125 -1.61 5.80 15.04
C LYS A 125 -0.55 4.95 14.37
N TYR A 126 -0.99 4.00 13.56
CA TYR A 126 -0.16 3.10 12.78
C TYR A 126 -0.55 3.22 11.32
N MET A 127 0.44 3.48 10.46
CA MET A 127 0.27 3.48 9.01
C MET A 127 0.55 2.08 8.48
N VAL A 128 -0.37 1.51 7.73
CA VAL A 128 -0.11 0.28 6.97
C VAL A 128 0.74 0.65 5.78
N LEU A 129 1.92 0.04 5.63
CA LEU A 129 2.81 0.28 4.50
C LEU A 129 2.44 -0.60 3.31
N ASP A 130 2.46 -1.92 3.54
CA ASP A 130 2.23 -2.92 2.51
C ASP A 130 1.94 -4.29 3.15
N ARG A 131 1.58 -5.28 2.32
CA ARG A 131 1.47 -6.68 2.70
C ARG A 131 2.86 -7.32 2.78
N ALA A 132 3.08 -8.10 3.83
CA ALA A 132 4.32 -8.85 3.99
C ALA A 132 4.23 -10.17 3.21
N VAL A 133 4.95 -10.26 2.10
CA VAL A 133 5.13 -11.52 1.36
C VAL A 133 6.39 -12.22 1.89
N THR A 134 6.25 -13.45 2.36
CA THR A 134 7.40 -14.30 2.69
C THR A 134 7.74 -15.11 1.43
N LEU A 135 8.95 -14.93 0.90
CA LEU A 135 9.48 -15.68 -0.25
C LEU A 135 10.05 -17.04 0.19
#